data_AF-A0A4R5NB45-F1
#
_entry.id   AF-A0A4R5NB45-F1
#
_cell.length_a   1.000
_cell.length_b   1.000
_cell.length_c   1.000
_cell.angle_alpha   90.00
_cell.angle_beta   90.00
_cell.angle_gamma   90.00
#
_symmetry.space_group_name_H-M   'P 1'
#
loop_
_entity.id
_entity.type
_entity.pdbx_description
1 polymer ?
#
loop_
_entity_poly.entity_id
_entity_poly.type
_entity_poly.pdbx_seq_one_letter_code
_entity_poly.pdbx_strand_id
1 'polypeptide(L)' 'MENILTIALIVVGVMLIITVMMQPSKQQDALSALSGGAGDLFAERKSRGFEAVMRRTTAVLGTIWFIIGFVLMYLSAH' A
#
# COMPACT_ATOMS: atom_id res chain seq x y z
N MET A 1 14.07 2.50 23.78
CA MET A 1 13.32 3.08 22.65
C MET A 1 12.96 2.02 21.62
N GLU A 2 13.85 1.09 21.33
CA GLU A 2 13.64 -0.01 20.37
C GLU A 2 12.35 -0.80 20.60
N ASN A 3 12.05 -1.22 21.84
CA ASN A 3 10.81 -1.95 22.15
C ASN A 3 9.53 -1.20 21.71
N ILE A 4 9.52 0.13 21.84
CA ILE A 4 8.37 0.96 21.43
C ILE A 4 8.28 0.99 19.90
N LEU A 5 9.40 1.13 19.20
CA LEU A 5 9.45 1.08 17.74
C LEU A 5 9.05 -0.30 17.20
N THR A 6 9.48 -1.38 17.84
CA THR A 6 9.10 -2.76 17.48
C THR A 6 7.60 -2.97 17.63
N ILE A 7 7.00 -2.53 18.74
CA ILE A 7 5.54 -2.60 18.96
C ILE A 7 4.82 -1.77 17.90
N ALA A 8 5.27 -0.54 17.63
CA ALA A 8 4.69 0.32 16.59
C ALA A 8 4.77 -0.33 15.20
N LEU A 9 5.89 -0.95 14.85
CA LEU A 9 6.09 -1.64 13.57
C LEU A 9 5.15 -2.82 13.39
N ILE A 10 4.93 -3.61 14.45
CA ILE A 10 3.96 -4.71 14.45
C ILE A 10 2.54 -4.17 14.25
N VAL A 11 2.16 -3.14 15.01
CA VAL A 11 0.82 -2.53 14.95
C VAL A 11 0.53 -1.93 13.56
N VAL A 12 1.48 -1.19 12.98
CA VAL A 12 1.35 -0.65 11.62
C VAL A 12 1.30 -1.78 10.59
N GLY A 13 2.06 -2.87 10.79
CA GLY A 13 2.02 -4.06 9.94
C GLY A 13 0.65 -4.74 9.93
N VAL A 14 0.02 -4.91 11.09
CA VAL A 14 -1.34 -5.47 11.20
C VAL A 14 -2.36 -4.58 10.50
N MET A 15 -2.30 -3.27 10.70
CA MET A 15 -3.17 -2.32 9.99
C MET A 15 -2.97 -2.38 8.48
N LEU A 16 -1.73 -2.54 8.00
CA LEU A 16 -1.45 -2.71 6.58
C LEU A 16 -2.10 -3.96 5.99
N ILE A 17 -2.00 -5.10 6.68
CA ILE A 17 -2.61 -6.35 6.23
C ILE A 17 -4.12 -6.16 6.07
N ILE A 18 -4.80 -5.59 7.08
CA ILE A 18 -6.24 -5.32 7.04
C ILE A 18 -6.57 -4.41 5.86
N THR A 19 -5.82 -3.31 5.69
CA THR A 19 -6.08 -2.33 4.63
C THR A 19 -5.86 -2.93 3.23
N VAL A 20 -4.83 -3.76 3.05
CA VAL A 20 -4.54 -4.44 1.78
C VAL A 20 -5.61 -5.48 1.46
N MET A 21 -6.05 -6.27 2.43
CA MET A 21 -7.12 -7.26 2.21
C MET A 21 -8.46 -6.60 1.85
N MET A 22 -8.70 -5.37 2.31
CA MET A 22 -9.87 -4.58 1.94
C MET A 22 -9.77 -3.93 0.55
N GLN A 23 -8.60 -3.96 -0.11
CA GLN A 23 -8.47 -3.45 -1.47
C GLN A 23 -9.09 -4.44 -2.47
N PRO A 24 -9.98 -3.98 -3.36
CA PRO A 24 -10.54 -4.85 -4.40
C PRO A 24 -9.41 -5.33 -5.34
N SER A 25 -9.43 -6.62 -5.68
CA SER A 25 -8.44 -7.26 -6.55
C SER A 25 -8.62 -6.81 -8.01
N LYS A 26 -7.81 -5.87 -8.48
CA LYS A 26 -7.80 -5.39 -9.88
C LYS A 26 -7.04 -6.31 -10.86
N GLN A 27 -7.22 -7.63 -10.78
CA GLN A 27 -6.54 -8.57 -11.68
C GLN A 27 -6.92 -8.39 -13.16
N GLN A 28 -8.04 -7.73 -13.47
CA GLN A 28 -8.52 -7.46 -14.84
C GLN A 28 -7.75 -6.35 -15.58
N ASP A 29 -7.16 -5.37 -14.90
CA ASP A 29 -6.57 -4.19 -15.56
C ASP A 29 -5.28 -4.54 -16.34
N ALA A 30 -4.48 -5.48 -15.84
CA ALA A 30 -3.19 -5.83 -16.46
C ALA A 30 -3.35 -6.59 -17.79
N LEU A 31 -4.33 -7.49 -17.90
CA LEU A 31 -4.61 -8.23 -19.13
C LEU A 31 -5.35 -7.38 -20.17
N SER A 32 -6.18 -6.43 -19.72
CA SER A 32 -6.88 -5.47 -20.58
C SER A 32 -5.93 -4.40 -21.15
N ALA A 33 -4.91 -3.99 -20.39
CA ALA A 33 -3.86 -3.08 -20.87
C ALA A 33 -2.91 -3.74 -21.89
N LEU A 34 -2.65 -5.05 -21.77
CA LEU A 34 -1.74 -5.78 -22.66
C LEU A 34 -2.40 -6.20 -23.99
N SER A 35 -3.74 -6.31 -24.03
CA SER A 35 -4.49 -6.80 -25.20
C SER A 35 -4.76 -5.76 -26.29
N GLY A 36 -4.25 -4.53 -26.15
CA GLY A 36 -4.28 -3.51 -27.22
C GLY A 36 -5.61 -2.75 -27.38
N GLY A 37 -6.43 -2.70 -26.33
CA GLY A 37 -7.66 -1.90 -26.31
C GLY A 37 -7.40 -0.39 -26.28
N ALA A 38 -7.09 0.23 -27.43
CA ALA A 38 -6.84 1.67 -27.55
C ALA A 38 -8.00 2.57 -27.07
N GLY A 39 -9.21 2.01 -26.90
CA GLY A 39 -10.36 2.70 -26.30
C GLY A 39 -10.37 2.71 -24.78
N ASP A 40 -9.70 1.77 -24.11
CA ASP A 40 -9.76 1.60 -22.65
C ASP A 40 -8.79 2.52 -21.90
N LEU A 41 -7.63 2.85 -22.51
CA LEU A 41 -6.67 3.83 -21.99
C LEU A 41 -7.25 5.26 -21.82
N PHE A 42 -8.36 5.56 -22.52
CA PHE A 42 -9.10 6.81 -22.38
C PHE A 42 -10.48 6.63 -21.73
N ALA A 43 -10.96 5.40 -21.56
CA ALA A 43 -12.21 5.07 -20.86
C ALA A 43 -12.01 4.77 -19.37
N GLU A 44 -10.76 4.60 -18.92
CA GLU A 44 -10.40 4.41 -17.53
C GLU A 44 -10.80 5.64 -16.72
N ARG A 45 -12.04 5.63 -16.20
CA ARG A 45 -12.51 6.68 -15.31
C ARG A 45 -11.57 6.70 -14.12
N LYS A 46 -10.88 7.84 -13.94
CA LYS A 46 -10.14 8.22 -12.72
C LYS A 46 -10.78 7.52 -11.52
N SER A 47 -10.01 6.70 -10.80
CA SER A 47 -10.51 6.07 -9.57
C SER A 47 -11.09 7.18 -8.68
N ARG A 48 -12.40 7.17 -8.50
CA ARG A 48 -13.15 8.21 -7.77
C ARG A 48 -13.77 7.56 -6.55
N GLY A 49 -13.60 8.23 -5.41
CA GLY A 49 -14.17 7.80 -4.13
C GLY A 49 -13.24 6.87 -3.34
N PHE A 50 -13.83 5.82 -2.78
CA PHE A 50 -13.26 4.97 -1.74
C PHE A 50 -11.97 4.24 -2.17
N GLU A 51 -11.91 3.77 -3.42
CA GLU A 51 -10.76 3.03 -3.94
C GLU A 51 -9.47 3.87 -4.05
N ALA A 52 -9.61 5.13 -4.48
CA ALA A 52 -8.47 6.05 -4.57
C ALA A 52 -7.92 6.41 -3.18
N VAL A 53 -8.81 6.52 -2.18
CA VAL A 53 -8.43 6.77 -0.79
C VAL A 53 -7.74 5.54 -0.21
N MET A 54 -8.33 4.34 -0.35
CA MET A 54 -7.75 3.09 0.15
C MET A 54 -6.33 2.87 -0.40
N ARG A 55 -6.14 3.07 -1.70
CA ARG A 55 -4.82 2.91 -2.36
C ARG A 55 -3.79 3.91 -1.83
N ARG A 56 -4.17 5.17 -1.62
CA ARG A 56 -3.29 6.20 -1.05
C ARG A 56 -2.98 5.91 0.43
N THR A 57 -3.98 5.50 1.21
CA THR A 57 -3.80 5.16 2.63
C THR A 57 -2.84 4.00 2.81
N THR A 58 -2.97 2.94 2.01
CA THR A 58 -2.02 1.81 2.05
C THR A 58 -0.63 2.22 1.60
N ALA A 59 -0.50 3.08 0.59
CA ALA A 59 0.81 3.58 0.17
C ALA A 59 1.49 4.40 1.28
N VAL A 60 0.74 5.26 1.99
CA VAL A 60 1.24 6.04 3.13
C VAL A 60 1.62 5.14 4.30
N LEU A 61 0.74 4.22 4.70
CA LEU A 61 1.02 3.24 5.76
C LEU A 61 2.24 2.38 5.43
N GLY A 62 2.38 1.94 4.17
CA GLY A 62 3.52 1.16 3.70
C GLY A 62 4.81 1.95 3.80
N THR A 63 4.79 3.21 3.37
CA THR A 63 5.94 4.12 3.47
C THR A 63 6.36 4.31 4.93
N ILE A 64 5.40 4.56 5.83
CA ILE A 64 5.67 4.71 7.27
C ILE A 64 6.27 3.43 7.85
N TRP A 65 5.73 2.26 7.48
CA TRP A 65 6.24 0.97 7.95
C TRP A 65 7.70 0.75 7.55
N PHE A 66 8.07 1.05 6.30
CA PHE A 66 9.45 0.98 5.84
C PHE A 66 10.38 1.95 6.56
N ILE A 67 9.95 3.21 6.77
CA ILE A 67 10.74 4.21 7.51
C ILE A 67 11.01 3.73 8.93
N ILE A 68 9.99 3.25 9.64
CA ILE A 68 10.16 2.72 11.01
C ILE A 68 11.10 1.51 10.98
N GLY A 69 10.99 0.62 9.99
CA GLY A 69 11.86 -0.53 9.82
C GLY A 69 13.33 -0.14 9.61
N PHE A 70 13.61 0.84 8.75
CA PHE A 70 14.98 1.32 8.53
C PHE A 70 15.56 2.02 9.77
N VAL A 71 14.76 2.83 10.46
CA VAL A 71 15.19 3.50 11.69
C VAL A 71 15.49 2.47 12.78
N LEU A 72 14.64 1.44 12.93
CA LEU A 72 14.84 0.37 13.89
C LEU A 72 16.08 -0.46 13.55
N MET A 73 16.30 -0.80 12.27
CA MET A 73 17.51 -1.49 11.83
C MET A 73 18.77 -0.69 12.16
N TYR A 74 18.76 0.62 11.89
CA TYR A 74 19.92 1.48 12.15
C TYR A 74 20.22 1.61 13.66
N LEU A 75 19.18 1.80 14.47
CA LEU A 75 19.28 1.84 15.94
C LEU A 75 19.73 0.50 16.51
N SER A 76 19.17 -0.62 16.05
CA SER A 76 19.55 -1.95 16.53
C SER A 76 20.96 -2.36 16.10
N ALA A 77 21.51 -1.74 15.06
CA ALA A 77 22.86 -2.00 14.59
C ALA A 77 23.94 -1.18 15.31
N HIS A 78 23.56 -0.20 16.16
CA HIS A 78 24.49 0.69 16.89
C HIS A 78 24.19 0.72 18.39
#